data_AF-W1Y3I6-F1
#
_entry.id   AF-W1Y3I6-F1
#
_cell.length_a   1.000
_cell.length_b   1.000
_cell.length_c   1.000
_cell.angle_alpha   90.00
_cell.angle_beta   90.00
_cell.angle_gamma   90.00
#
_symmetry.space_group_name_H-M   'P 1'
#
loop_
_entity.id
_entity.type
_entity.pdbx_description
1 polymer ?
#
loop_
_entity_poly.entity_id
_entity_poly.type
_entity_poly.pdbx_seq_one_letter_code
_entity_poly.pdbx_strand_id
1 'polypeptide(L)' 'EDGTLQGMLELMGLPYTGSGVMASALSMDKLRSKLLWQGAGLPVAPWVALTRAEFEKGLSDKQLAEISALGLPVIVKP' A
#
# COMPACT_ATOMS: atom_id res chain seq x y z
N GLU A 1 -9.63 4.34 9.15
CA GLU A 1 -9.40 2.94 8.73
C GLU A 1 -7.93 2.56 8.71
N ASP A 2 -7.01 3.53 8.84
CA ASP A 2 -5.56 3.33 8.91
C ASP A 2 -5.04 2.89 10.29
N GLY A 3 -5.92 2.61 11.25
CA GLY A 3 -5.56 2.24 12.62
C GLY A 3 -5.46 3.41 13.59
N THR A 4 -5.57 4.67 13.15
CA THR A 4 -5.44 5.84 14.05
C THR A 4 -6.54 5.87 15.12
N LEU A 5 -7.80 5.64 14.71
CA LEU A 5 -8.93 5.58 15.66
C LEU A 5 -8.81 4.39 16.61
N GLN A 6 -8.44 3.22 16.08
CA GLN A 6 -8.20 2.02 16.87
C GLN A 6 -7.13 2.27 17.93
N GLY A 7 -6.04 2.95 17.58
CA GLY A 7 -4.95 3.26 18.50
C GLY A 7 -5.39 4.20 19.62
N MET A 8 -6.23 5.19 19.30
CA MET A 8 -6.84 6.06 20.31
C MET A 8 -7.72 5.25 21.28
N LEU A 9 -8.55 4.34 20.79
CA LEU A 9 -9.42 3.51 21.62
C LEU A 9 -8.60 2.57 22.53
N GLU A 10 -7.52 1.98 22.02
CA GLU A 10 -6.59 1.16 22.81
C GLU A 10 -5.92 1.97 23.94
N LEU A 11 -5.45 3.20 23.65
CA LEU A 11 -4.87 4.09 24.65
C LEU A 11 -5.87 4.47 25.75
N MET A 12 -7.15 4.60 25.41
CA MET A 12 -8.23 4.90 26.36
C MET A 12 -8.76 3.66 27.09
N GLY A 13 -8.27 2.45 26.77
CA GLY A 13 -8.77 1.20 27.33
C GLY A 13 -10.21 0.88 26.92
N LEU A 14 -10.67 1.43 25.79
CA LEU A 14 -12.03 1.24 25.31
C LEU A 14 -12.11 0.05 24.34
N PRO A 15 -12.99 -0.94 24.58
CA PRO A 15 -13.19 -2.03 23.65
C PRO A 15 -13.89 -1.53 22.37
N TYR A 16 -13.58 -2.16 21.23
CA TYR A 16 -14.18 -1.84 19.93
C TYR A 16 -14.29 -3.08 19.04
N THR A 17 -15.13 -3.00 18.01
CA THR A 17 -15.35 -4.06 17.02
C THR A 17 -14.53 -3.83 15.75
N GLY A 18 -14.22 -4.91 15.03
CA GLY A 18 -13.53 -4.86 13.74
C GLY A 18 -12.03 -5.11 13.86
N SER A 19 -11.28 -4.69 12.85
CA SER A 19 -9.82 -4.88 12.79
C SER A 19 -9.10 -4.03 13.83
N GLY A 20 -8.08 -4.61 14.47
CA GLY A 20 -7.17 -3.87 15.36
C GLY A 20 -6.26 -2.88 14.63
N VAL A 21 -5.41 -2.16 15.37
CA VAL A 21 -4.51 -1.12 14.80
C VAL A 21 -3.68 -1.64 13.63
N MET A 22 -2.95 -2.74 13.83
CA MET A 22 -2.04 -3.28 12.81
C MET A 22 -2.79 -3.74 11.55
N ALA A 23 -3.89 -4.48 11.73
CA ALA A 23 -4.68 -4.97 10.60
C ALA A 23 -5.30 -3.81 9.79
N SER A 24 -5.74 -2.76 10.48
CA SER A 24 -6.26 -1.54 9.88
C SER A 24 -5.18 -0.81 9.07
N ALA A 25 -4.01 -0.56 9.67
CA ALA A 25 -2.89 0.12 9.00
C ALA A 25 -2.39 -0.65 7.76
N LEU A 26 -2.22 -1.96 7.87
CA LEU A 26 -1.73 -2.80 6.76
C LEU A 26 -2.73 -2.87 5.62
N SER A 27 -4.02 -3.04 5.91
CA SER A 27 -5.06 -3.17 4.88
C SER A 27 -5.37 -1.86 4.16
N MET A 28 -5.24 -0.72 4.84
CA MET A 28 -5.45 0.60 4.24
C MET A 28 -4.29 0.99 3.29
N ASP A 29 -3.07 0.57 3.61
CA ASP A 29 -1.90 0.81 2.77
C ASP A 29 -1.76 -0.24 1.67
N LYS A 30 -2.01 0.18 0.42
CA LYS A 30 -2.00 -0.71 -0.75
C LYS A 30 -0.63 -1.34 -1.00
N LEU A 31 0.45 -0.60 -0.75
CA LEU A 31 1.81 -1.08 -0.95
C LEU A 31 2.13 -2.18 0.08
N ARG A 32 1.90 -1.88 1.36
CA ARG A 32 2.14 -2.83 2.45
C ARG A 32 1.25 -4.07 2.34
N SER A 33 -0.03 -3.89 1.98
CA SER A 33 -0.95 -4.99 1.67
C SER A 33 -0.43 -5.90 0.56
N LYS A 34 0.02 -5.33 -0.56
CA LYS A 34 0.56 -6.10 -1.69
C LYS A 34 1.81 -6.89 -1.30
N LEU A 35 2.74 -6.26 -0.57
CA LEU A 35 3.95 -6.90 -0.08
C LEU A 35 3.63 -8.06 0.87
N LEU A 36 2.66 -7.87 1.78
CA LEU A 36 2.22 -8.93 2.70
C LEU A 36 1.60 -10.11 1.93
N TRP A 37 0.74 -9.85 0.95
CA TRP A 37 0.18 -10.89 0.09
C TRP A 37 1.25 -11.64 -0.70
N GLN A 38 2.21 -10.94 -1.30
CA GLN A 38 3.34 -11.59 -1.98
C GLN A 38 4.15 -12.47 -1.03
N GLY A 39 4.47 -11.97 0.16
CA GLY A 39 5.18 -12.74 1.19
C GLY A 39 4.41 -13.97 1.67
N ALA A 40 3.07 -13.92 1.63
CA ALA A 40 2.18 -15.04 1.94
C ALA A 40 1.94 -15.99 0.74
N GLY A 41 2.55 -15.74 -0.42
CA GLY A 41 2.34 -16.54 -1.63
C GLY A 41 0.98 -16.33 -2.30
N LEU A 42 0.28 -15.24 -1.97
CA LEU A 42 -1.00 -14.89 -2.57
C LEU A 42 -0.80 -14.05 -3.84
N PRO A 43 -1.67 -14.23 -4.85
CA PRO A 43 -1.54 -13.51 -6.11
C PRO A 43 -1.84 -12.01 -5.93
N VAL A 44 -1.00 -11.18 -6.56
CA VAL A 44 -1.21 -9.73 -6.72
C VAL A 44 -0.96 -9.34 -8.17
N ALA A 45 -1.75 -8.39 -8.67
CA ALA A 45 -1.47 -7.79 -9.97
C ALA A 45 -0.09 -7.08 -9.96
N PRO A 46 0.72 -7.21 -11.03
CA PRO A 46 1.98 -6.49 -11.19
C PRO A 46 1.81 -4.99 -10.94
N TRP A 47 2.81 -4.36 -10.33
CA TRP A 47 2.73 -2.98 -9.89
C TRP A 47 4.12 -2.34 -9.85
N VAL A 48 4.13 -1.01 -9.96
CA VAL A 48 5.29 -0.15 -9.70
C VAL A 48 4.85 0.87 -8.66
N ALA A 49 5.64 1.06 -7.61
CA ALA A 49 5.41 2.14 -6.64
C ALA A 49 6.38 3.28 -6.94
N LEU A 50 5.86 4.50 -6.83
CA LEU A 50 6.62 5.72 -6.97
C LEU A 50 6.34 6.59 -5.77
N THR A 51 7.39 7.17 -5.20
CA THR A 51 7.27 8.26 -4.25
C THR A 51 7.07 9.57 -5.02
N ARG A 52 6.49 10.58 -4.34
CA ARG A 52 6.36 11.92 -4.91
C ARG A 52 7.71 12.49 -5.34
N ALA A 53 8.74 12.30 -4.52
CA ALA A 53 10.08 12.81 -4.79
C ALA A 53 10.72 12.17 -6.04
N GLU A 54 10.48 10.89 -6.29
CA GLU A 54 10.94 10.23 -7.52
C GLU A 54 10.18 10.76 -8.75
N PHE A 55 8.87 10.95 -8.63
CA PHE A 55 8.06 11.47 -9.73
C PHE A 55 8.45 12.91 -10.10
N GLU A 56 8.67 13.77 -9.11
CA GLU A 56 9.05 15.18 -9.31
C GLU A 56 10.46 15.37 -9.91
N LYS A 57 11.39 14.46 -9.60
CA LYS A 57 12.75 14.47 -10.19
C LYS A 57 12.78 14.05 -11.66
N GLY A 58 11.67 13.54 -12.19
CA GLY A 58 11.62 12.83 -13.46
C GLY A 58 11.96 11.36 -13.28
N LEU A 59 11.20 10.50 -13.96
CA LEU A 59 11.36 9.05 -13.90
C LEU A 59 12.70 8.63 -14.51
N SER A 60 13.42 7.76 -13.81
CA SER A 60 14.62 7.11 -14.34
C SER A 60 14.28 6.12 -15.46
N ASP A 61 15.25 5.82 -16.32
CA ASP A 61 15.10 4.80 -17.38
C ASP A 61 14.64 3.45 -16.84
N LYS A 62 15.10 3.08 -15.63
CA LYS A 62 14.66 1.87 -14.95
C LYS A 62 13.16 1.92 -14.63
N GLN A 63 12.68 3.01 -14.05
CA GLN A 63 11.25 3.16 -13.72
C GLN A 63 10.39 3.19 -14.98
N LEU A 64 10.85 3.84 -16.06
CA LEU A 64 10.17 3.84 -17.34
C LEU A 64 10.06 2.43 -17.94
N ALA A 65 11.13 1.63 -17.85
CA ALA A 65 11.13 0.24 -18.28
C ALA A 65 10.16 -0.62 -17.45
N GLU A 66 10.17 -0.47 -16.12
CA GLU A 66 9.27 -1.19 -15.21
C GLU A 66 7.80 -0.84 -15.47
N ILE A 67 7.48 0.44 -15.67
CA ILE A 67 6.12 0.89 -16.00
C ILE A 67 5.69 0.36 -17.37
N SER A 68 6.58 0.40 -18.38
CA SER A 68 6.30 -0.11 -19.71
C SER A 68 6.01 -1.61 -19.71
N ALA A 69 6.69 -2.37 -18.83
CA ALA A 69 6.47 -3.81 -18.67
C ALA A 69 5.10 -4.17 -18.08
N LEU A 70 4.38 -3.22 -17.45
CA LEU A 70 3.01 -3.46 -16.98
C LEU A 70 2.00 -3.59 -18.14
N GLY A 71 2.34 -3.08 -19.34
CA GLY A 71 1.42 -3.00 -20.47
C GLY A 71 0.33 -1.94 -20.28
N LEU A 72 -0.51 -1.74 -21.30
CA LEU A 72 -1.65 -0.80 -21.26
C LEU A 72 -2.99 -1.55 -21.41
N PRO A 73 -4.06 -1.08 -20.75
CA PRO A 73 -4.13 0.11 -19.89
C PRO A 73 -3.58 -0.11 -18.47
N VAL A 74 -3.11 0.96 -17.83
CA VAL A 74 -2.73 0.97 -16.40
C VAL A 74 -3.73 1.75 -15.54
N ILE A 75 -3.87 1.36 -14.28
CA ILE A 75 -4.62 2.11 -13.26
C ILE A 75 -3.63 2.72 -12.28
N VAL A 76 -3.60 4.06 -12.20
CA VAL A 76 -2.81 4.80 -11.22
C VAL A 76 -3.63 4.97 -9.94
N LYS A 77 -3.04 4.64 -8.79
CA LYS A 77 -3.67 4.79 -7.47
C LYS A 77 -2.76 5.57 -6.52
N PRO A 78 -3.32 6.41 -5.65
CA PRO A 78 -2.58 7.00 -4.53
C PRO A 78 -2.33 5.97 -3.42
#